data_AF-A0A8T0HD04-F1
#
_entry.id   AF-A0A8T0HD04-F1
#
_cell.length_a   1.000
_cell.length_b   1.000
_cell.length_c   1.000
_cell.angle_alpha   90.00
_cell.angle_beta   90.00
_cell.angle_gamma   90.00
#
_symmetry.space_group_name_H-M   'P 1'
#
loop_
_entity.id
_entity.type
_entity.pdbx_description
1 polymer ?
#
loop_
_entity_poly.entity_id
_entity_poly.type
_entity_poly.pdbx_seq_one_letter_code
_entity_poly.pdbx_strand_id
1 'polypeptide(L)'
;MLARLLRRPLVANAAQRTRTGLADFFEAGRDPNQDANITYGRSWKADELRQKSWEDLHQLWYVCLKEKNMLLSQKQMLTSQNMRMPNPERFPKVNFGVLFVIT
;
A
#
# COMPACT_ATOMS: atom_id res chain seq x y z
N MET A 1 36.33 41.05 5.63
CA MET A 1 36.15 39.77 4.91
C MET A 1 34.86 39.10 5.39
N LEU A 2 33.80 39.27 4.59
CA LEU A 2 32.68 38.34 4.35
C LEU A 2 32.08 37.57 5.54
N ALA A 3 31.00 38.13 6.07
CA ALA A 3 29.92 37.38 6.68
C ALA A 3 29.45 36.26 5.74
N ARG A 4 29.52 35.00 6.18
CA ARG A 4 28.78 33.89 5.58
C ARG A 4 27.89 33.27 6.64
N LEU A 5 26.66 33.79 6.62
CA LEU A 5 25.45 33.15 7.07
C LEU A 5 25.47 31.66 6.68
N LEU A 6 25.81 30.77 7.60
CA LEU A 6 25.35 29.38 7.51
C LEU A 6 23.87 29.40 7.88
N ARG A 7 23.07 29.85 6.90
CA ARG A 7 21.64 29.59 6.79
C ARG A 7 21.51 28.08 6.65
N ARG A 8 21.58 27.36 7.78
CA ARG A 8 21.06 26.01 7.88
C ARG A 8 19.62 26.11 7.39
N PRO A 9 19.23 25.49 6.27
CA PRO A 9 17.82 25.39 5.98
C PRO A 9 17.24 24.58 7.12
N LEU A 10 16.45 25.24 7.98
CA LEU A 10 15.43 24.56 8.73
C LEU A 10 14.60 23.88 7.65
N VAL A 11 14.74 22.57 7.49
CA VAL A 11 13.80 21.76 6.72
C VAL A 11 12.50 21.81 7.53
N ALA A 12 11.79 22.92 7.37
CA ALA A 12 10.54 23.20 8.00
C ALA A 12 9.54 22.21 7.43
N ASN A 13 9.01 21.34 8.29
CA ASN A 13 7.69 20.73 8.23
C ASN A 13 7.09 20.60 6.82
N ALA A 14 7.66 19.73 5.99
CA ALA A 14 6.98 19.21 4.82
C ALA A 14 6.11 18.01 5.23
N ALA A 15 5.19 18.22 6.17
CA ALA A 15 4.10 17.28 6.43
C ALA A 15 2.76 17.95 6.12
N GLN A 16 2.73 18.78 5.08
CA GLN A 16 1.50 18.90 4.32
C GLN A 16 1.27 17.51 3.74
N ARG A 17 0.36 16.75 4.35
CA ARG A 17 -0.19 15.51 3.78
C ARG A 17 -0.99 15.89 2.55
N THR A 18 -0.29 16.33 1.51
CA THR A 18 -0.82 16.38 0.16
C THR A 18 -1.21 14.95 -0.12
N ARG A 19 -2.52 14.71 -0.28
CA ARG A 19 -3.03 13.44 -0.79
C ARG A 19 -2.62 13.34 -2.26
N THR A 20 -1.34 13.19 -2.50
CA THR A 20 -0.78 12.91 -3.81
C THR A 20 -1.23 11.50 -4.16
N GLY A 21 -1.81 11.29 -5.34
CA GLY A 21 -2.17 9.94 -5.78
C GLY A 21 -0.98 8.97 -5.77
N LEU A 22 0.25 9.49 -5.74
CA LEU A 22 1.47 8.72 -5.56
C LEU A 22 1.63 8.12 -4.15
N ALA A 23 1.11 8.78 -3.11
CA ALA A 23 1.19 8.28 -1.74
C ALA A 23 0.42 6.96 -1.57
N ASP A 24 -0.60 6.70 -2.39
CA ASP A 24 -1.37 5.46 -2.34
C ASP A 24 -0.54 4.21 -2.75
N PHE A 25 0.61 4.39 -3.41
CA PHE A 25 1.52 3.30 -3.77
C PHE A 25 2.48 2.91 -2.65
N PHE A 26 2.55 3.69 -1.56
CA PHE A 26 3.50 3.49 -0.47
C PHE A 26 2.76 3.50 0.88
N GLU A 27 3.09 2.58 1.78
CA GLU A 27 2.52 2.59 3.14
C GLU A 27 3.15 3.74 3.94
N ALA A 28 2.55 4.93 3.88
CA ALA A 28 3.03 6.11 4.56
C ALA A 28 3.06 5.92 6.08
N GLY A 29 4.25 5.69 6.64
CA GLY A 29 4.48 5.58 8.09
C GLY A 29 4.44 4.16 8.66
N ARG A 30 4.59 3.11 7.84
CA ARG A 30 4.75 1.74 8.35
C ARG A 30 6.22 1.42 8.60
N ASP A 31 6.56 1.09 9.84
CA ASP A 31 7.88 0.61 10.23
C ASP A 31 8.02 -0.90 9.93
N PRO A 32 9.03 -1.34 9.13
CA PRO A 32 9.25 -2.75 8.82
C PRO A 32 9.45 -3.65 10.04
N ASN A 33 9.86 -3.07 11.19
CA ASN A 33 10.09 -3.80 12.43
C ASN A 33 8.80 -4.11 13.21
N GLN A 34 7.69 -3.42 12.91
CA GLN A 34 6.38 -3.64 13.56
C GLN A 34 5.52 -4.67 12.81
N ASP A 35 5.96 -5.10 11.62
CA ASP A 35 5.24 -5.99 10.70
C ASP A 35 5.07 -7.44 11.19
N ALA A 36 5.82 -7.86 12.22
CA ALA A 36 5.81 -9.25 12.70
C ALA A 36 4.49 -9.66 13.38
N ASN A 37 3.63 -8.71 13.77
CA ASN A 37 2.36 -8.97 14.47
C ASN A 37 1.14 -8.33 13.79
N ILE A 38 1.25 -7.99 12.50
CA ILE A 38 0.11 -7.42 11.76
C ILE A 38 -0.72 -8.57 11.19
N THR A 39 -1.85 -8.83 11.83
CA THR A 39 -2.82 -9.83 11.35
C THR A 39 -3.59 -9.25 10.16
N TYR A 40 -3.28 -9.71 8.95
CA TYR A 40 -4.05 -9.37 7.76
C TYR A 40 -5.39 -10.07 7.75
N GLY A 41 -6.44 -9.32 7.37
CA GLY A 41 -7.80 -9.83 7.25
C GLY A 41 -7.95 -11.04 6.32
N ARG A 42 -9.13 -11.66 6.40
CA ARG A 42 -9.55 -12.79 5.55
C ARG A 42 -9.84 -12.29 4.12
N SER A 43 -9.59 -13.14 3.12
CA SER A 43 -10.08 -12.92 1.75
C SER A 43 -11.61 -13.00 1.67
N TRP A 44 -12.19 -12.26 0.73
CA TRP A 44 -13.61 -12.34 0.39
C TRP A 44 -14.00 -13.73 -0.15
N LYS A 45 -15.19 -14.21 0.22
CA LYS A 45 -15.77 -15.41 -0.39
C LYS A 45 -16.63 -15.06 -1.60
N ALA A 46 -16.72 -15.97 -2.57
CA ALA A 46 -17.61 -15.83 -3.72
C ALA A 46 -19.08 -15.58 -3.32
N ASP A 47 -19.58 -16.30 -2.30
CA ASP A 47 -20.97 -16.16 -1.83
C ASP A 47 -21.28 -14.78 -1.24
N GLU A 48 -20.28 -14.11 -0.66
CA GLU A 48 -20.42 -12.75 -0.10
C GLU A 48 -20.45 -11.70 -1.22
N LEU A 49 -19.69 -11.94 -2.29
CA LEU A 49 -19.61 -11.04 -3.45
C LEU A 49 -20.83 -11.15 -4.36
N ARG A 50 -21.40 -12.35 -4.51
CA ARG A 50 -22.61 -12.59 -5.31
C ARG A 50 -23.86 -11.86 -4.81
N GLN A 51 -23.88 -11.49 -3.53
CA GLN A 51 -25.01 -10.79 -2.91
C GLN A 51 -24.89 -9.26 -3.01
N LYS A 52 -23.84 -8.73 -3.63
CA LYS A 52 -23.58 -7.29 -3.76
C LYS A 52 -24.00 -6.74 -5.12
N SER A 53 -24.30 -5.44 -5.13
CA SER A 53 -24.59 -4.69 -6.35
C SER A 53 -23.34 -4.59 -7.25
N TRP A 54 -23.55 -4.34 -8.54
CA TRP A 54 -22.45 -4.18 -9.49
C TRP A 54 -21.58 -2.97 -9.14
N GLU A 55 -22.18 -1.86 -8.70
CA GLU A 55 -21.46 -0.65 -8.25
C GLU A 55 -20.54 -0.93 -7.05
N ASP A 56 -21.03 -1.65 -6.03
CA ASP A 56 -20.24 -2.02 -4.86
C ASP A 56 -19.07 -2.95 -5.25
N LEU A 57 -19.34 -3.89 -6.16
CA LEU A 57 -18.35 -4.84 -6.64
C LEU A 57 -17.24 -4.13 -7.45
N HIS A 58 -17.62 -3.16 -8.28
CA HIS A 58 -16.70 -2.34 -9.04
C HIS A 58 -15.84 -1.44 -8.13
N GLN A 59 -16.44 -0.85 -7.10
CA GLN A 59 -15.69 -0.10 -6.09
C GLN A 59 -14.72 -1.02 -5.32
N LEU A 60 -15.15 -2.22 -4.96
CA LEU A 60 -14.30 -3.21 -4.29
C LEU A 60 -13.12 -3.61 -5.17
N TRP A 61 -13.35 -3.83 -6.46
CA TRP A 61 -12.30 -4.12 -7.43
C TRP A 61 -11.21 -3.03 -7.43
N TYR A 62 -11.61 -1.75 -7.45
CA TYR A 62 -10.66 -0.64 -7.39
C TYR A 62 -9.84 -0.62 -6.09
N VAL A 63 -10.45 -0.93 -4.95
CA VAL A 63 -9.74 -1.01 -3.66
C VAL A 63 -8.72 -2.14 -3.69
N CYS A 64 -9.13 -3.34 -4.14
CA CYS A 64 -8.22 -4.49 -4.30
C CYS A 64 -7.08 -4.20 -5.28
N LEU A 65 -7.36 -3.47 -6.37
CA LEU A 65 -6.36 -3.10 -7.36
C LEU A 65 -5.32 -2.12 -6.79
N LYS A 66 -5.75 -1.12 -6.02
CA LYS A 66 -4.83 -0.19 -5.34
C LYS A 66 -3.91 -0.92 -4.36
N GLU A 67 -4.47 -1.82 -3.56
CA GLU A 67 -3.70 -2.68 -2.66
C GLU A 67 -2.67 -3.53 -3.41
N LYS A 68 -3.07 -4.18 -4.52
CA LYS A 68 -2.17 -4.97 -5.37
C LYS A 68 -1.02 -4.12 -5.91
N ASN A 69 -1.30 -2.92 -6.41
CA ASN A 69 -0.28 -2.02 -6.94
C ASN A 69 0.70 -1.55 -5.87
N MET A 70 0.21 -1.26 -4.66
CA MET A 70 1.04 -0.90 -3.52
C MET A 70 1.97 -2.05 -3.10
N LEU A 71 1.46 -3.28 -3.01
CA LEU A 71 2.28 -4.48 -2.71
C LEU A 71 3.34 -4.75 -3.79
N LEU A 72 3.02 -4.50 -5.07
CA LEU A 72 3.99 -4.64 -6.16
C LEU A 72 5.13 -3.62 -6.06
N SER A 73 4.81 -2.36 -5.76
CA SER A 73 5.81 -1.31 -5.53
C SER A 73 6.74 -1.68 -4.36
N GLN A 74 6.19 -2.20 -3.26
CA GLN A 74 6.99 -2.67 -2.13
C GLN A 74 7.88 -3.86 -2.49
N LYS A 75 7.34 -4.84 -3.21
CA LYS A 75 8.11 -6.02 -3.66
C LYS A 75 9.30 -5.60 -4.53
N GLN A 76 9.11 -4.67 -5.46
CA GLN A 76 10.18 -4.15 -6.31
C GLN A 76 11.25 -3.45 -5.48
N MET A 77 10.86 -2.56 -4.56
CA MET A 77 11.79 -1.85 -3.67
C MET A 77 12.64 -2.81 -2.83
N LEU A 78 12.02 -3.82 -2.19
CA LEU A 78 12.72 -4.81 -1.38
C LEU A 78 13.65 -5.69 -2.24
N THR A 79 13.22 -6.06 -3.45
CA THR A 79 14.05 -6.81 -4.40
C THR A 79 15.31 -6.01 -4.76
N SER A 80 15.18 -4.70 -5.04
CA SER A 80 16.34 -3.83 -5.31
C SER A 80 17.28 -3.67 -4.11
N GLN A 81 16.74 -3.75 -2.89
CA GLN A 81 17.52 -3.71 -1.64
C GLN A 81 18.04 -5.09 -1.21
N ASN A 82 17.80 -6.13 -2.03
CA ASN A 82 18.13 -7.52 -1.73
C ASN A 82 17.54 -8.03 -0.39
N MET A 83 16.38 -7.47 -0.01
CA MET A 83 15.62 -7.83 1.18
C MET A 83 14.43 -8.71 0.80
N ARG A 84 14.11 -9.69 1.67
CA ARG A 84 12.93 -10.53 1.49
C ARG A 84 11.70 -9.81 2.00
N MET A 85 10.58 -9.97 1.29
CA MET A 85 9.29 -9.45 1.73
C MET A 85 8.90 -10.05 3.09
N PRO A 86 8.56 -9.21 4.10
CA PRO A 86 8.22 -9.69 5.44
C PRO A 86 6.91 -10.50 5.44
N ASN A 87 5.91 -10.10 4.65
CA ASN A 87 4.55 -10.66 4.71
C ASN A 87 4.03 -11.14 3.32
N PRO A 88 4.62 -12.19 2.73
CA PRO A 88 4.29 -12.66 1.38
C PRO A 88 2.87 -13.21 1.23
N GLU A 89 2.21 -13.62 2.33
CA GLU A 89 0.86 -14.17 2.35
C GLU A 89 -0.24 -13.15 1.98
N ARG A 90 0.08 -11.86 1.92
CA ARG A 90 -0.86 -10.81 1.45
C ARG A 90 -1.18 -10.94 -0.04
N PHE A 91 -0.21 -11.28 -0.87
CA PHE A 91 -0.37 -11.38 -2.33
C PHE A 91 -1.51 -12.31 -2.78
N PRO A 92 -1.56 -13.58 -2.34
CA PRO A 92 -2.64 -14.47 -2.75
C PRO A 92 -4.00 -13.97 -2.27
N LYS A 93 -4.10 -13.39 -1.06
CA LYS A 93 -5.37 -12.88 -0.51
C LYS A 93 -6.00 -11.79 -1.39
N VAL A 94 -5.18 -10.85 -1.86
CA VAL A 94 -5.63 -9.77 -2.75
C VAL A 94 -6.01 -10.34 -4.12
N ASN A 95 -5.23 -11.28 -4.66
CA ASN A 95 -5.47 -11.86 -5.98
C ASN A 95 -6.76 -12.70 -6.02
N PHE A 96 -7.05 -13.46 -4.95
CA PHE A 96 -8.31 -14.19 -4.84
C PHE A 96 -9.52 -13.25 -4.84
N GLY A 97 -9.46 -12.14 -4.10
CA GLY A 97 -10.53 -11.14 -4.11
C GLY A 97 -10.80 -10.57 -5.50
N VAL A 98 -9.76 -10.26 -6.27
CA VAL A 98 -9.90 -9.76 -7.65
C VAL A 98 -10.48 -10.82 -8.59
N LEU A 99 -10.05 -12.08 -8.46
CA LEU A 99 -10.53 -13.18 -9.30
C LEU A 99 -12.04 -13.41 -9.12
N PHE A 100 -12.54 -13.41 -7.87
CA PHE A 100 -13.95 -13.61 -7.57
C PHE A 100 -14.86 -12.44 -7.96
N VAL A 101 -14.31 -11.25 -8.22
CA VAL A 101 -15.09 -10.12 -8.73
C VAL A 101 -15.36 -10.26 -10.24
N ILE A 102 -14.48 -10.98 -10.96
CA ILE A 102 -14.54 -11.09 -12.43
C ILE A 102 -15.27 -12.36 -12.89
N THR A 103 -15.46 -13.34 -11.99
CA THR A 103 -16.11 -14.66 -12.25
C THR A 103 -17.47 -14.76 -11.59
#